data_AF-A0A4R7JKS6-F1
#
_entry.id   AF-A0A4R7JKS6-F1
#
_cell.length_a   1.000
_cell.length_b   1.000
_cell.length_c   1.000
_cell.angle_alpha   90.00
_cell.angle_beta   90.00
_cell.angle_gamma   90.00
#
_symmetry.space_group_name_H-M   'P 1'
#
loop_
_entity.id
_entity.type
_entity.pdbx_description
1 polymer ?
#
loop_
_entity_poly.entity_id
_entity_poly.type
_entity_poly.pdbx_seq_one_letter_code
_entity_poly.pdbx_strand_id
1 'polypeptide(L)' 'MTVDPTDPETFADEVRDVEERDVEAPDADTAEQRADIAQERDEPLTDVEPDRANEADLAEQARVVSHDEDDYR' A
#
# COMPACT_ATOMS: atom_id res chain seq x y z
N MET A 1 -4.91 -2.62 -29.75
CA MET A 1 -3.46 -2.44 -29.55
C MET A 1 -3.24 -2.34 -28.05
N THR A 2 -2.31 -3.13 -27.50
CA THR A 2 -1.94 -3.08 -26.08
C THR A 2 -0.70 -2.22 -25.95
N VAL A 3 -0.74 -1.27 -25.02
CA VAL A 3 0.40 -0.44 -24.66
C VAL A 3 1.28 -1.24 -23.70
N ASP A 4 2.60 -1.17 -23.85
CA ASP A 4 3.55 -1.79 -22.93
C ASP A 4 3.83 -0.81 -21.76
N PRO A 5 3.38 -1.11 -20.53
CA PRO A 5 3.56 -0.22 -19.39
C PRO A 5 5.03 -0.10 -18.95
N THR A 6 5.92 -0.94 -19.47
CA THR A 6 7.35 -0.98 -19.13
C THR A 6 8.21 -0.17 -20.10
N ASP A 7 7.66 0.22 -21.26
CA ASP A 7 8.37 1.04 -22.24
C ASP A 7 8.33 2.51 -21.80
N PRO A 8 9.47 3.12 -21.43
CA PRO A 8 9.50 4.50 -20.94
C PRO A 8 9.07 5.53 -22.00
N GLU A 9 9.20 5.19 -23.29
CA GLU A 9 8.81 6.08 -24.38
C GLU A 9 7.29 6.18 -24.55
N THR A 10 6.54 5.20 -24.03
CA THR A 10 5.06 5.18 -24.05
C THR A 10 4.45 6.44 -23.41
N PHE A 11 5.10 6.98 -22.37
CA PHE A 11 4.62 8.12 -21.58
C PHE A 11 5.52 9.36 -21.70
N ALA A 12 6.52 9.32 -22.59
CA ALA A 12 7.54 10.36 -22.70
C ALA A 12 7.02 11.71 -23.23
N ASP A 13 5.90 11.73 -23.97
CA ASP A 13 5.25 12.97 -24.41
C ASP A 13 4.39 13.64 -23.33
N GLU A 14 3.98 12.91 -22.28
CA GLU A 14 3.18 13.47 -21.16
C GLU A 14 4.05 14.17 -20.10
N VAL A 15 5.33 13.80 -19.99
CA VAL A 15 6.26 14.37 -19.00
C VAL A 15 6.81 15.75 -19.35
N ARG A 16 6.65 16.24 -20.59
CA ARG A 16 7.17 17.56 -21.01
C ARG A 16 6.38 18.75 -20.44
N ASP A 17 5.12 18.55 -20.07
CA ASP A 17 4.23 19.59 -19.50
C ASP A 17 3.96 19.37 -18.00
N VAL A 18 4.79 18.56 -17.34
CA VAL A 18 4.86 18.55 -15.87
C VAL A 18 5.76 19.72 -15.49
N GLU A 19 5.21 20.95 -15.53
CA GLU A 19 5.75 22.00 -14.68
C GLU A 19 5.92 21.39 -13.29
N GLU A 20 7.09 21.56 -12.65
CA GLU A 20 7.30 21.14 -11.26
C GLU A 20 6.27 21.86 -10.40
N ARG A 21 5.12 21.21 -10.30
CA ARG A 21 3.96 21.68 -9.57
C ARG A 21 4.33 21.46 -8.13
N ASP A 22 4.88 22.49 -7.49
CA ASP A 22 4.79 22.69 -6.05
C ASP A 22 3.31 22.95 -5.68
N VAL A 23 2.45 22.02 -6.10
CA VAL A 23 1.03 22.01 -5.79
C VAL A 23 0.98 21.44 -4.39
N GLU A 24 1.02 22.37 -3.43
CA GLU A 24 0.56 22.11 -2.10
C GLU A 24 -0.80 21.42 -2.22
N ALA A 25 -0.85 20.13 -1.85
CA ALA A 25 -2.11 19.42 -1.78
C ALA A 25 -3.01 20.19 -0.81
N PRO A 26 -4.34 20.30 -1.06
CA PRO A 26 -5.27 20.93 -0.14
C PRO A 26 -4.99 20.58 1.32
N ASP A 27 -5.23 21.51 2.26
CA ASP A 27 -4.91 21.31 3.68
C ASP A 27 -5.47 19.99 4.25
N ALA A 28 -6.66 19.59 3.79
CA ALA A 28 -7.28 18.31 4.13
C ALA A 28 -6.46 17.11 3.62
N ASP A 29 -6.10 17.11 2.34
CA ASP A 29 -5.29 16.07 1.71
C ASP A 29 -3.91 15.98 2.37
N THR A 30 -3.28 17.12 2.66
CA THR A 30 -1.99 17.16 3.38
C THR A 30 -2.11 16.60 4.80
N ALA A 31 -3.21 16.89 5.50
CA ALA A 31 -3.46 16.34 6.82
C ALA A 31 -3.65 14.81 6.79
N GLU A 32 -4.38 14.28 5.79
CA GLU A 32 -4.53 12.83 5.58
C GLU A 32 -3.20 12.17 5.22
N GLN A 33 -2.42 12.76 4.32
CA GLN A 33 -1.12 12.22 3.88
C GLN A 33 -0.06 12.23 4.99
N ARG A 34 -0.21 13.10 5.99
CA ARG A 34 0.65 13.18 7.18
C ARG A 34 0.10 12.41 8.36
N ALA A 35 -1.11 11.86 8.26
CA ALA A 35 -1.67 11.03 9.32
C ALA A 35 -0.82 9.76 9.46
N ASP A 36 -0.63 9.31 10.70
CA ASP A 36 0.02 8.04 10.96
C ASP A 36 -0.81 6.93 10.31
N ILE A 37 -0.17 6.15 9.43
CA ILE A 37 -0.76 4.90 8.94
C ILE A 37 -0.89 4.00 10.17
N ALA A 38 -2.12 3.55 10.47
CA ALA A 38 -2.37 2.65 11.59
C ALA A 38 -1.34 1.51 11.57
N GLN A 39 -0.55 1.40 12.65
CA GLN A 39 0.59 0.50 12.73
C GLN A 39 0.17 -0.95 13.05
N GLU A 40 -1.08 -1.33 12.81
CA GLU A 40 -1.45 -2.76 12.75
C GLU A 40 -0.85 -3.35 11.47
N ARG A 41 0.47 -3.48 11.47
CA ARG A 41 1.21 -4.25 10.49
C ARG A 41 1.21 -5.67 11.01
N ASP A 42 0.99 -6.61 10.08
CA ASP A 42 1.13 -8.03 10.36
C ASP A 42 2.52 -8.30 10.97
N GLU A 43 2.59 -9.19 11.97
CA GLU A 43 3.86 -9.57 12.58
C GLU A 43 4.79 -10.18 11.52
N PRO A 44 6.10 -9.91 11.59
CA PRO A 44 7.04 -10.53 10.66
C PRO A 44 7.00 -12.05 10.80
N LEU A 45 7.20 -12.77 9.68
CA LEU A 45 7.17 -14.24 9.58
C LEU A 45 8.39 -14.91 10.24
N THR A 46 8.71 -14.57 11.49
CA THR A 46 9.92 -15.04 12.20
C THR A 46 9.76 -16.38 12.91
N ASP A 47 8.52 -16.80 13.21
CA ASP A 47 8.21 -18.04 13.95
C ASP A 47 7.21 -18.94 13.19
N VAL A 48 7.33 -18.97 11.86
CA VAL A 48 6.50 -19.83 10.99
C VAL A 48 7.35 -20.92 10.33
N GLU A 49 6.72 -22.08 10.09
CA GLU A 49 7.34 -23.18 9.33
C GLU A 49 7.20 -22.90 7.82
N PRO A 50 8.29 -22.56 7.09
CA PRO A 50 8.19 -22.10 5.69
C PRO A 50 7.73 -23.20 4.72
N ASP A 51 7.90 -24.47 5.07
CA ASP A 51 7.48 -25.60 4.22
C ASP A 51 5.98 -25.91 4.32
N ARG A 52 5.24 -25.24 5.22
CA ARG A 52 3.81 -25.49 5.46
C ARG A 52 2.90 -24.90 4.39
N ALA A 53 3.28 -23.77 3.80
CA ALA A 53 2.51 -23.07 2.77
C ALA A 53 3.41 -22.10 1.98
N ASN A 54 2.89 -21.47 0.93
CA ASN A 54 3.61 -20.41 0.25
C ASN A 54 3.66 -19.13 1.10
N GLU A 55 4.54 -18.18 0.74
CA GLU A 55 4.77 -16.94 1.49
C GLU A 55 3.50 -16.11 1.71
N ALA A 56 2.62 -16.01 0.70
CA ALA A 56 1.39 -15.25 0.80
C ALA A 56 0.40 -15.90 1.79
N ASP A 57 0.27 -17.22 1.74
CA ASP A 57 -0.58 -17.97 2.66
C ASP A 57 -0.06 -17.90 4.11
N LEU A 58 1.26 -17.89 4.30
CA LEU A 58 1.87 -17.73 5.63
C LEU A 58 1.65 -16.32 6.18
N ALA A 59 1.77 -15.29 5.36
CA ALA A 59 1.48 -13.91 5.74
C ALA A 59 0.03 -13.73 6.19
N GLU A 60 -0.93 -14.29 5.45
CA GLU A 60 -2.34 -14.22 5.82
C GLU A 60 -2.67 -15.02 7.10
N GLN A 61 -2.02 -16.17 7.31
CA GLN A 61 -2.21 -16.96 8.53
C GLN A 61 -1.61 -16.31 9.78
N ALA A 62 -0.56 -15.50 9.61
CA ALA A 62 0.09 -14.76 10.68
C ALA A 62 -0.57 -13.40 10.99
N ARG A 63 -1.53 -12.96 10.16
CA ARG A 63 -2.26 -11.71 10.37
C ARG A 63 -3.05 -11.75 11.68
N VAL A 64 -2.80 -10.75 12.51
CA VAL A 64 -3.57 -10.52 13.75
C VAL A 64 -4.82 -9.73 13.39
N VAL A 65 -6.00 -10.33 13.59
CA VAL A 65 -7.29 -9.66 13.38
C VAL A 65 -7.79 -9.13 14.71
N SER A 66 -7.89 -7.80 14.83
CA SER A 66 -8.56 -7.17 15.97
C SER A 66 -10.04 -7.57 15.98
N HIS A 67 -10.50 -8.14 17.10
CA HIS A 67 -11.90 -8.47 17.31
C HIS A 67 -12.53 -7.33 18.10
N ASP A 68 -13.31 -6.48 17.44
CA ASP A 68 -14.14 -5.51 18.15
C ASP A 68 -15.44 -6.20 18.61
N GLU A 69 -15.34 -6.91 19.73
CA GLU A 69 -16.47 -7.61 20.34
C GLU A 69 -17.56 -6.66 20.87
N ASP A 70 -17.25 -5.35 20.97
CA ASP A 70 -18.17 -4.31 21.46
C ASP A 70 -19.10 -3.75 20.37
N ASP A 71 -18.81 -3.99 19.09
CA ASP A 71 -19.59 -3.52 17.92
C ASP A 71 -20.88 -4.32 17.67
N TYR A 72 -21.04 -5.48 18.31
CA TYR A 72 -22.26 -6.28 18.25
C TYR A 72 -23.15 -6.04 19.49
N ARG A 73 -23.91 -4.93 19.53
CA ARG A 73 -25.01 -4.71 20.49
C ARG A 73 -26.34 -4.41 19.82
#